data_AF-A0A834XJM4-F1
#
_entry.id   AF-A0A834XJM4-F1
#
_cell.length_a   1.000
_cell.length_b   1.000
_cell.length_c   1.000
_cell.angle_alpha   90.00
_cell.angle_beta   90.00
_cell.angle_gamma   90.00
#
_symmetry.space_group_name_H-M   'P 1'
#
loop_
_entity.id
_entity.type
_entity.pdbx_description
1 polymer ?
#
loop_
_entity_poly.entity_id
_entity_poly.type
_entity_poly.pdbx_seq_one_letter_code
_entity_poly.pdbx_strand_id
1 'polypeptide(L)'
;MKRPFDESSDTDNSTHNPIVYLDLELDGHRVGRVIIELFKNIVPKTAENFRSLCTGEKGIGKFGKKLHYKGSYFHRVVSKFMIQGGDIINFDGTGGESIYGSYFEDENFNIKHKEGGLLSMVNEGKPNTNSSQFIITTEPSYQLNDTNVVFGKVIKGFGAVQELNEVDVVNDKPIEKIQIVDCGELKPNDDWKIFEKDGTPDIYPNWLEDWDYYNDTDNDKIDHKFIITKVIEKIKESGNYYFSNKNYITAKRKYLKALRYYNWINKMTNIPDDLKPILSNLKMSIDLNLTAVYLKLNKYRDVIKICNNILSIDKNNTKALFRKSQANFGLNEYNLSLADLQKANLSSPNNPDVIREIQKVKNTIKSYLNVEKESYKRMFM
;
A
#
# COMPACT_ATOMS: atom_id res chain seq x y z
N MET A 1 -20.17 1.86 -0.21
CA MET A 1 -20.80 2.31 1.04
C MET A 1 -20.98 3.82 0.96
N LYS A 2 -22.19 4.34 1.15
CA LYS A 2 -22.45 5.79 1.09
C LYS A 2 -22.10 6.42 2.45
N ARG A 3 -21.78 7.71 2.47
CA ARG A 3 -21.65 8.48 3.72
C ARG A 3 -23.00 8.47 4.46
N PRO A 4 -23.07 8.11 5.76
CA PRO A 4 -24.30 8.23 6.53
C PRO A 4 -24.72 9.72 6.62
N PHE A 5 -26.02 9.96 6.49
CA PHE A 5 -26.63 11.28 6.59
C PHE A 5 -27.11 11.52 8.01
N ASP A 6 -26.78 12.67 8.62
CA ASP A 6 -27.47 13.16 9.82
C ASP A 6 -28.74 13.88 9.35
N GLU A 7 -29.91 13.33 9.68
CA GLU A 7 -31.20 13.97 9.37
C GLU A 7 -31.42 15.21 10.24
N SER A 8 -31.27 16.41 9.68
CA SER A 8 -32.11 17.57 10.05
C SER A 8 -32.08 18.71 9.00
N SER A 9 -33.28 18.96 8.46
CA SER A 9 -33.86 20.14 7.80
C SER A 9 -32.99 21.23 7.12
N ASP A 10 -33.37 21.50 5.87
CA ASP A 10 -33.03 22.66 5.03
C ASP A 10 -33.01 24.01 5.77
N THR A 11 -31.81 24.58 5.94
CA THR A 11 -31.48 26.01 5.72
C THR A 11 -29.98 26.12 5.44
N ASP A 12 -29.62 26.92 4.43
CA ASP A 12 -28.25 27.18 3.98
C ASP A 12 -27.38 27.84 5.07
N ASN A 13 -26.65 27.02 5.83
CA ASN A 13 -25.57 27.40 6.75
C ASN A 13 -24.80 26.12 7.15
N SER A 14 -23.90 25.60 6.30
CA SER A 14 -23.28 24.30 6.56
C SER A 14 -22.30 24.35 7.75
N THR A 15 -22.76 23.95 8.93
CA THR A 15 -21.98 23.70 10.16
C THR A 15 -21.14 22.41 10.11
N HIS A 16 -21.11 21.72 8.97
CA HIS A 16 -20.44 20.44 8.80
C HIS A 16 -19.01 20.61 8.29
N ASN A 17 -18.11 19.79 8.82
CA ASN A 17 -16.73 19.71 8.37
C ASN A 17 -16.64 19.19 6.92
N PRO A 18 -15.90 19.85 6.02
CA PRO A 18 -15.67 19.38 4.66
C PRO A 18 -14.94 18.04 4.66
N ILE A 19 -15.32 17.20 3.70
CA ILE A 19 -14.64 15.93 3.42
C ILE A 19 -13.91 16.07 2.09
N VAL A 20 -12.63 15.74 2.08
CA VAL A 20 -11.80 15.72 0.86
C VAL A 20 -11.17 14.36 0.65
N TYR A 21 -10.66 14.11 -0.55
CA TYR A 21 -9.95 12.89 -0.87
C TYR A 21 -8.62 13.17 -1.57
N LEU A 22 -7.67 12.25 -1.39
CA LEU A 22 -6.43 12.14 -2.15
C LEU A 22 -6.35 10.71 -2.72
N ASP A 23 -6.26 10.56 -4.04
CA ASP A 23 -5.90 9.29 -4.69
C ASP A 23 -4.38 9.22 -4.84
N LEU A 24 -3.78 8.15 -4.30
CA LEU A 24 -2.33 8.02 -4.19
C LEU A 24 -1.80 6.91 -5.09
N GLU A 25 -0.67 7.17 -5.74
CA GLU A 25 0.13 6.21 -6.50
C GLU A 25 1.57 6.14 -6.00
N LEU A 26 2.16 4.94 -6.08
CA LEU A 26 3.57 4.65 -5.85
C LEU A 26 4.16 4.15 -7.17
N ASP A 27 5.05 4.94 -7.78
CA ASP A 27 5.65 4.68 -9.10
C ASP A 27 4.61 4.33 -10.19
N GLY A 28 3.51 5.07 -10.23
CA GLY A 28 2.44 4.88 -11.23
C GLY A 28 1.50 3.71 -10.91
N HIS A 29 1.61 3.11 -9.73
CA HIS A 29 0.72 2.05 -9.27
C HIS A 29 -0.16 2.54 -8.14
N ARG A 30 -1.49 2.42 -8.33
CA ARG A 30 -2.49 2.82 -7.34
C ARG A 30 -2.25 2.18 -5.98
N VAL A 31 -2.06 3.01 -4.96
CA VAL A 31 -1.95 2.58 -3.57
C VAL A 31 -3.32 2.51 -2.91
N GLY A 32 -4.08 3.59 -3.04
CA GLY A 32 -5.42 3.70 -2.48
C GLY A 32 -5.90 5.15 -2.46
N ARG A 33 -7.14 5.32 -1.98
CA ARG A 33 -7.76 6.61 -1.74
C ARG A 33 -7.73 6.91 -0.24
N VAL A 34 -7.26 8.09 0.13
CA VAL A 34 -7.30 8.62 1.50
C VAL A 34 -8.45 9.63 1.59
N ILE A 35 -9.35 9.43 2.54
CA ILE A 35 -10.47 10.32 2.81
C ILE A 35 -10.20 11.08 4.10
N ILE A 36 -10.40 12.38 4.07
CA ILE A 36 -9.97 13.30 5.12
C ILE A 36 -11.15 14.18 5.52
N GLU A 37 -11.42 14.25 6.81
CA GLU A 37 -12.26 15.29 7.41
C GLU A 37 -11.40 16.51 7.76
N LEU A 38 -11.84 17.69 7.34
CA LEU A 38 -11.17 18.96 7.66
C LEU A 38 -11.93 19.68 8.77
N PHE A 39 -11.23 20.07 9.83
CA PHE A 39 -11.80 20.68 11.03
C PHE A 39 -12.16 22.16 10.83
N LYS A 40 -13.01 22.46 9.84
CA LYS A 40 -13.47 23.82 9.51
C LYS A 40 -14.12 24.52 10.71
N ASN A 41 -14.75 23.76 11.60
CA ASN A 41 -15.34 24.29 12.83
C ASN A 41 -14.30 24.75 13.87
N ILE A 42 -13.03 24.37 13.75
CA ILE A 42 -11.95 24.70 14.69
C ILE A 42 -10.90 25.60 14.03
N VAL A 43 -10.55 25.32 12.77
CA VAL A 43 -9.55 26.04 11.98
C VAL A 43 -10.09 26.35 10.57
N PRO A 44 -11.13 27.21 10.45
CA PRO A 44 -11.81 27.49 9.18
C PRO A 44 -10.87 27.97 8.07
N LYS A 45 -9.88 28.83 8.38
CA LYS A 45 -8.96 29.37 7.36
C LYS A 45 -8.03 28.29 6.82
N THR A 46 -7.50 27.45 7.71
CA THR A 46 -6.60 26.34 7.38
C THR A 46 -7.34 25.24 6.61
N ALA A 47 -8.55 24.89 7.06
CA ALA A 47 -9.41 23.92 6.38
C ALA A 47 -9.79 24.39 4.97
N GLU A 48 -10.17 25.66 4.80
CA GLU A 48 -10.55 26.22 3.50
C GLU A 48 -9.37 26.28 2.52
N ASN A 49 -8.16 26.54 3.02
CA ASN A 49 -6.93 26.46 2.22
C ASN A 49 -6.75 25.05 1.65
N PHE A 50 -6.75 24.04 2.52
CA PHE A 50 -6.55 22.66 2.09
C PHE A 50 -7.67 22.18 1.15
N ARG A 51 -8.93 22.48 1.47
CA ARG A 51 -10.09 22.13 0.62
C ARG A 51 -9.96 22.73 -0.77
N SER A 52 -9.66 24.02 -0.87
CA SER A 52 -9.48 24.71 -2.14
C SER A 52 -8.30 24.16 -2.95
N LEU A 53 -7.21 23.78 -2.28
CA LEU A 53 -6.06 23.13 -2.92
C LEU A 53 -6.38 21.69 -3.34
N CYS A 54 -7.35 21.01 -2.73
CA CYS A 54 -7.86 19.73 -3.24
C CYS A 54 -8.73 19.92 -4.49
N THR A 55 -9.54 20.97 -4.57
CA THR A 55 -10.45 21.19 -5.72
C THR A 55 -9.77 21.90 -6.90
N GLY A 56 -8.73 22.70 -6.64
CA GLY A 56 -8.08 23.53 -7.65
C GLY A 56 -8.89 24.76 -8.06
N GLU A 57 -9.98 25.08 -7.36
CA GLU A 57 -10.95 26.10 -7.78
C GLU A 57 -10.40 27.54 -7.78
N LYS A 58 -9.29 27.79 -7.07
CA LYS A 58 -8.65 29.11 -6.99
C LYS A 58 -7.73 29.43 -8.17
N GLY A 59 -7.61 28.52 -9.14
CA GLY A 59 -6.91 28.78 -10.40
C GLY A 59 -5.39 28.84 -10.25
N ILE A 60 -4.78 29.91 -10.77
CA ILE A 60 -3.32 30.08 -10.82
C ILE A 60 -2.86 31.00 -9.69
N GLY A 61 -1.89 30.54 -8.91
CA GLY A 61 -1.26 31.30 -7.84
C GLY A 61 -0.24 32.32 -8.37
N LYS A 62 0.29 33.13 -7.45
CA LYS A 62 1.29 34.17 -7.69
C LYS A 62 2.56 33.64 -8.35
N PHE A 63 2.94 32.40 -8.08
CA PHE A 63 4.11 31.77 -8.69
C PHE A 63 3.83 31.13 -10.06
N GLY A 64 2.66 31.39 -10.66
CA GLY A 64 2.30 30.91 -12.00
C GLY A 64 1.95 29.41 -12.06
N LYS A 65 1.80 28.76 -10.91
CA LYS A 65 1.40 27.35 -10.79
C LYS A 65 -0.07 27.25 -10.40
N LYS A 66 -0.72 26.14 -10.74
CA LYS A 66 -2.09 25.88 -10.28
C LYS A 66 -2.09 25.68 -8.76
N LEU A 67 -3.03 26.34 -8.08
CA LEU A 67 -3.29 26.11 -6.66
C LEU A 67 -4.05 24.79 -6.48
N HIS A 68 -3.37 23.67 -6.72
CA HIS A 68 -3.98 22.34 -6.79
C HIS A 68 -2.98 21.24 -6.38
N TYR A 69 -3.38 20.33 -5.49
CA TYR A 69 -2.54 19.20 -5.08
C TYR A 69 -2.42 18.10 -6.14
N LYS A 70 -3.34 18.01 -7.10
CA LYS A 70 -3.25 17.02 -8.17
C LYS A 70 -1.96 17.17 -8.97
N GLY A 71 -1.19 16.08 -9.02
CA GLY A 71 0.12 15.99 -9.65
C GLY A 71 1.29 16.25 -8.70
N SER A 72 1.05 16.77 -7.49
CA SER A 72 2.09 16.97 -6.46
C SER A 72 2.48 15.65 -5.78
N TYR A 73 3.54 15.69 -4.98
CA TYR A 73 4.17 14.50 -4.41
C TYR A 73 4.25 14.56 -2.89
N PHE A 74 4.37 13.40 -2.26
CA PHE A 74 4.94 13.29 -0.92
C PHE A 74 6.46 13.21 -1.07
N HIS A 75 7.12 14.36 -0.93
CA HIS A 75 8.56 14.51 -1.15
C HIS A 75 9.41 14.08 0.05
N ARG A 76 8.80 13.89 1.22
CA ARG A 76 9.49 13.45 2.44
C ARG A 76 8.66 12.45 3.24
N VAL A 77 9.30 11.38 3.70
CA VAL A 77 8.73 10.30 4.50
C VAL A 77 9.69 10.00 5.64
N VAL A 78 9.19 10.08 6.87
CA VAL A 78 9.94 9.71 8.07
C VAL A 78 9.22 8.56 8.75
N SER A 79 9.87 7.39 8.77
CA SER A 79 9.30 6.16 9.29
C SER A 79 8.84 6.33 10.74
N LYS A 80 7.62 5.86 11.02
CA LYS A 80 6.96 5.94 12.34
C LYS A 80 6.81 7.37 12.86
N PHE A 81 6.66 8.32 11.95
CA PHE A 81 6.41 9.71 12.30
C PHE A 81 5.38 10.32 11.36
N MET A 82 5.71 10.51 10.09
CA MET A 82 4.83 11.20 9.14
C MET A 82 5.19 10.95 7.67
N ILE A 83 4.25 11.27 6.79
CA ILE A 83 4.52 11.57 5.38
C ILE A 83 4.21 13.04 5.10
N GLN A 84 5.06 13.72 4.35
CA GLN A 84 4.97 15.15 4.05
C GLN A 84 4.85 15.36 2.54
N GLY A 85 3.91 16.22 2.15
CA GLY A 85 3.67 16.61 0.77
C GLY A 85 3.16 18.05 0.67
N GLY A 86 2.54 18.35 -0.46
CA GLY A 86 1.86 19.64 -0.68
C GLY A 86 2.77 20.78 -1.14
N ASP A 87 4.00 20.49 -1.55
CA ASP A 87 4.77 21.45 -2.36
C ASP A 87 4.22 21.42 -3.79
N ILE A 88 3.38 22.41 -4.11
CA ILE A 88 2.73 22.57 -5.42
C ILE A 88 3.55 23.45 -6.38
N ILE A 89 4.71 23.93 -5.96
CA ILE A 89 5.55 24.85 -6.73
C ILE A 89 6.77 24.12 -7.31
N ASN A 90 7.58 23.53 -6.43
CA ASN A 90 8.85 22.87 -6.76
C ASN A 90 8.80 21.35 -6.63
N PHE A 91 7.77 20.83 -5.94
CA PHE A 91 7.55 19.39 -5.73
C PHE A 91 8.64 18.67 -4.92
N ASP A 92 9.48 19.40 -4.19
CA ASP A 92 10.64 18.86 -3.45
C ASP A 92 10.72 19.33 -1.99
N GLY A 93 9.80 20.18 -1.56
CA GLY A 93 9.71 20.71 -0.20
C GLY A 93 10.30 22.10 -0.04
N THR A 94 10.86 22.70 -1.10
CA THR A 94 11.42 24.05 -1.06
C THR A 94 10.41 25.14 -1.45
N GLY A 95 9.23 24.75 -1.94
CA GLY A 95 8.18 25.66 -2.38
C GLY A 95 6.87 25.55 -1.59
N GLY A 96 5.86 26.25 -2.07
CA GLY A 96 4.51 26.22 -1.51
C GLY A 96 3.81 27.55 -1.71
N GLU A 97 2.48 27.49 -1.81
CA GLU A 97 1.66 28.70 -1.92
C GLU A 97 0.26 28.42 -1.37
N SER A 98 -0.22 29.27 -0.46
CA SER A 98 -1.60 29.19 0.02
C SER A 98 -2.56 29.87 -0.94
N ILE A 99 -3.85 29.61 -0.77
CA ILE A 99 -4.89 30.34 -1.51
C ILE A 99 -5.00 31.82 -1.13
N TYR A 100 -4.31 32.24 -0.06
CA TYR A 100 -4.27 33.61 0.44
C TYR A 100 -2.99 34.35 0.04
N GLY A 101 -2.11 33.72 -0.76
CA GLY A 101 -0.78 34.22 -1.12
C GLY A 101 0.32 33.32 -0.56
N SER A 102 1.53 33.88 -0.37
CA SER A 102 2.70 33.08 0.02
C SER A 102 2.53 32.37 1.37
N TYR A 103 2.01 33.06 2.39
CA TYR A 103 1.80 32.50 3.73
C TYR A 103 0.51 33.00 4.37
N PHE A 104 0.05 32.30 5.42
CA PHE A 104 -1.00 32.73 6.34
C PHE A 104 -0.69 32.35 7.80
N GLU A 105 -1.42 32.95 8.74
CA GLU A 105 -1.22 32.80 10.19
C GLU A 105 -1.45 31.39 10.73
N ASP A 106 -0.86 31.11 11.89
CA ASP A 106 -1.21 29.95 12.72
C ASP A 106 -2.57 30.22 13.37
N GLU A 107 -3.58 29.45 13.00
CA GLU A 107 -4.96 29.75 13.39
C GLU A 107 -5.23 29.43 14.87
N ASN A 108 -4.83 28.24 15.35
CA ASN A 108 -4.71 27.88 16.77
C ASN A 108 -3.98 26.52 16.93
N PHE A 109 -3.66 26.15 18.17
CA PHE A 109 -3.00 24.88 18.54
C PHE A 109 -3.85 24.03 19.49
N ASN A 110 -5.18 24.14 19.39
CA ASN A 110 -6.13 23.50 20.32
C ASN A 110 -6.08 21.97 20.23
N ILE A 111 -5.87 21.43 19.03
CA ILE A 111 -5.79 19.99 18.79
C ILE A 111 -4.33 19.55 18.88
N LYS A 112 -4.06 18.54 19.71
CA LYS A 112 -2.73 17.96 19.91
C LYS A 112 -2.50 16.76 18.99
N HIS A 113 -1.25 16.54 18.60
CA HIS A 113 -0.79 15.45 17.74
C HIS A 113 -0.74 14.10 18.49
N LYS A 114 -1.87 13.67 19.05
CA LYS A 114 -1.97 12.55 20.00
C LYS A 114 -2.11 11.17 19.35
N GLU A 115 -2.29 11.11 18.03
CA GLU A 115 -2.55 9.87 17.29
C GLU A 115 -2.03 9.98 15.84
N GLY A 116 -1.93 8.83 15.17
CA GLY A 116 -1.72 8.74 13.74
C GLY A 116 -2.98 9.14 12.95
N GLY A 117 -2.77 9.58 11.71
CA GLY A 117 -3.84 9.98 10.79
C GLY A 117 -4.27 11.44 10.91
N LEU A 118 -3.59 12.25 11.73
CA LEU A 118 -3.86 13.69 11.82
C LEU A 118 -3.14 14.43 10.70
N LEU A 119 -3.83 15.41 10.10
CA LEU A 119 -3.24 16.36 9.17
C LEU A 119 -2.75 17.59 9.93
N SER A 120 -1.54 18.04 9.61
CA SER A 120 -0.94 19.21 10.23
C SER A 120 -0.16 20.04 9.22
N MET A 121 -0.20 21.37 9.37
CA MET A 121 0.50 22.28 8.47
C MET A 121 2.02 22.19 8.66
N VAL A 122 2.78 22.26 7.57
CA VAL A 122 4.21 22.50 7.60
C VAL A 122 4.46 24.00 7.52
N ASN A 123 5.40 24.50 8.31
CA ASN A 123 5.83 25.90 8.34
C ASN A 123 7.37 26.00 8.30
N GLU A 124 7.90 27.22 8.23
CA GLU A 124 9.35 27.47 8.10
C GLU A 124 10.11 27.46 9.44
N GLY A 125 9.55 26.83 10.48
CA GLY A 125 10.12 26.86 11.83
C GLY A 125 9.97 28.21 12.54
N LYS A 126 9.14 29.11 12.00
CA LYS A 126 8.74 30.37 12.63
C LYS A 126 7.21 30.55 12.53
N PRO A 127 6.58 31.25 13.50
CA PRO A 127 5.13 31.44 13.49
C PRO A 127 4.60 32.06 12.20
N ASN A 128 3.36 31.74 11.86
CA ASN A 128 2.59 32.36 10.78
C ASN A 128 3.21 32.17 9.38
N THR A 129 3.78 30.99 9.13
CA THR A 129 4.35 30.63 7.82
C THR A 129 3.70 29.41 7.19
N ASN A 130 2.40 29.24 7.42
CA ASN A 130 1.61 28.18 6.78
C ASN A 130 1.42 28.52 5.30
N SER A 131 1.54 27.51 4.43
CA SER A 131 1.36 27.64 2.98
C SER A 131 0.50 26.50 2.41
N SER A 132 1.03 25.68 1.51
CA SER A 132 0.36 24.49 0.97
C SER A 132 0.92 23.17 1.51
N GLN A 133 2.12 23.18 2.09
CA GLN A 133 2.74 21.95 2.59
C GLN A 133 2.06 21.45 3.86
N PHE A 134 1.90 20.13 3.94
CA PHE A 134 1.24 19.46 5.05
C PHE A 134 1.91 18.11 5.35
N ILE A 135 1.66 17.60 6.54
CA ILE A 135 1.96 16.23 6.91
C ILE A 135 0.69 15.43 7.19
N ILE A 136 0.80 14.11 7.06
CA ILE A 136 -0.11 13.16 7.69
C ILE A 136 0.72 12.37 8.70
N THR A 137 0.35 12.43 9.98
CA THR A 137 1.04 11.66 11.03
C THR A 137 0.79 10.16 10.85
N THR A 138 1.77 9.32 11.12
CA THR A 138 1.58 7.86 11.20
C THR A 138 1.59 7.35 12.64
N GLU A 139 2.11 8.14 13.56
CA GLU A 139 2.20 7.88 15.00
C GLU A 139 1.91 9.17 15.80
N PRO A 140 1.61 9.08 17.12
CA PRO A 140 1.57 10.24 18.00
C PRO A 140 2.87 11.07 17.89
N SER A 141 2.71 12.38 17.70
CA SER A 141 3.76 13.30 17.28
C SER A 141 3.79 14.55 18.15
N TYR A 142 3.81 14.37 19.48
CA TYR A 142 3.66 15.44 20.48
C TYR A 142 4.70 16.57 20.35
N GLN A 143 5.85 16.30 19.74
CA GLN A 143 6.89 17.30 19.44
C GLN A 143 6.44 18.41 18.47
N LEU A 144 5.32 18.22 17.76
CA LEU A 144 4.74 19.21 16.85
C LEU A 144 3.64 20.05 17.53
N ASN A 145 3.34 19.78 18.80
CA ASN A 145 2.34 20.56 19.53
C ASN A 145 2.77 22.01 19.68
N ASP A 146 1.81 22.92 19.55
CA ASP A 146 2.01 24.36 19.76
C ASP A 146 2.96 25.02 18.74
N THR A 147 3.39 24.27 17.73
CA THR A 147 4.24 24.74 16.62
C THR A 147 3.63 24.49 15.26
N ASN A 148 2.80 23.45 15.09
CA ASN A 148 2.13 23.13 13.83
C ASN A 148 0.61 23.03 14.04
N VAL A 149 -0.16 23.65 13.13
CA VAL A 149 -1.63 23.68 13.20
C VAL A 149 -2.19 22.34 12.70
N VAL A 150 -2.85 21.59 13.59
CA VAL A 150 -3.63 20.40 13.21
C VAL A 150 -4.97 20.84 12.62
N PHE A 151 -5.31 20.34 11.43
CA PHE A 151 -6.48 20.83 10.70
C PHE A 151 -7.38 19.75 10.09
N GLY A 152 -7.05 18.48 10.24
CA GLY A 152 -7.91 17.40 9.78
C GLY A 152 -7.50 16.03 10.27
N LYS A 153 -8.29 15.02 9.90
CA LYS A 153 -8.03 13.62 10.20
C LYS A 153 -8.43 12.71 9.05
N VAL A 154 -7.60 11.70 8.80
CA VAL A 154 -7.91 10.59 7.91
C VAL A 154 -9.03 9.75 8.52
N ILE A 155 -10.16 9.66 7.81
CA ILE A 155 -11.34 8.88 8.23
C ILE A 155 -11.52 7.59 7.42
N LYS A 156 -10.92 7.48 6.23
CA LYS A 156 -10.77 6.23 5.47
C LYS A 156 -9.43 6.20 4.74
N GLY A 157 -8.90 5.01 4.51
CA GLY A 157 -7.66 4.83 3.75
C GLY A 157 -6.39 5.08 4.54
N PHE A 158 -6.44 5.06 5.88
CA PHE A 158 -5.24 5.26 6.70
C PHE A 158 -4.18 4.17 6.46
N GLY A 159 -4.59 2.93 6.17
CA GLY A 159 -3.63 1.89 5.79
C GLY A 159 -2.82 2.24 4.53
N ALA A 160 -3.35 3.05 3.61
CA ALA A 160 -2.58 3.52 2.45
C ALA A 160 -1.47 4.49 2.88
N VAL A 161 -1.75 5.35 3.86
CA VAL A 161 -0.74 6.24 4.48
C VAL A 161 0.33 5.41 5.20
N GLN A 162 -0.07 4.36 5.91
CA GLN A 162 0.87 3.46 6.59
C GLN A 162 1.76 2.70 5.59
N GLU A 163 1.19 2.15 4.52
CA GLU A 163 1.96 1.51 3.43
C GLU A 163 3.00 2.47 2.86
N LEU A 164 2.63 3.73 2.64
CA LEU A 164 3.54 4.76 2.11
C LEU A 164 4.62 5.21 3.12
N ASN A 165 4.42 4.99 4.42
CA ASN A 165 5.42 5.31 5.44
C ASN A 165 6.48 4.21 5.63
N GLU A 166 6.24 3.03 5.05
CA GLU A 166 7.13 1.87 5.08
C GLU A 166 8.00 1.75 3.82
N VAL A 167 7.90 2.69 2.87
CA VAL A 167 8.72 2.66 1.64
C VAL A 167 10.19 2.93 1.94
N ASP A 168 11.07 2.46 1.05
CA ASP A 168 12.49 2.74 1.12
C ASP A 168 12.76 4.24 0.86
N VAL A 169 13.59 4.86 1.70
CA VAL A 169 13.94 6.28 1.63
C VAL A 169 15.45 6.50 1.65
N VAL A 170 15.90 7.61 1.05
CA VAL A 170 17.27 8.13 1.16
C VAL A 170 17.18 9.57 1.66
N ASN A 171 17.75 9.86 2.83
CA ASN A 171 17.64 11.18 3.48
C ASN A 171 16.18 11.67 3.58
N ASP A 172 15.31 10.82 4.13
CA ASP A 172 13.86 10.99 4.21
C ASP A 172 13.13 11.13 2.85
N LYS A 173 13.82 11.07 1.70
CA LYS A 173 13.19 11.15 0.38
C LYS A 173 12.82 9.75 -0.12
N PRO A 174 11.56 9.48 -0.47
CA PRO A 174 11.16 8.21 -1.09
C PRO A 174 11.98 7.90 -2.34
N ILE A 175 12.45 6.65 -2.46
CA ILE A 175 13.10 6.16 -3.68
C ILE A 175 12.06 6.06 -4.81
N GLU A 176 10.93 5.42 -4.50
CA GLU A 176 9.76 5.31 -5.38
C GLU A 176 8.89 6.57 -5.22
N LYS A 177 8.40 7.14 -6.32
CA LYS A 177 7.64 8.39 -6.30
C LYS A 177 6.25 8.16 -5.75
N ILE A 178 5.89 8.92 -4.72
CA ILE A 178 4.55 8.94 -4.14
C ILE A 178 3.81 10.17 -4.67
N GLN A 179 2.80 9.96 -5.53
CA GLN A 179 2.07 11.05 -6.19
C GLN A 179 0.61 11.12 -5.75
N ILE A 180 0.09 12.33 -5.61
CA ILE A 180 -1.35 12.62 -5.53
C ILE A 180 -1.86 12.72 -6.97
N VAL A 181 -2.46 11.64 -7.49
CA VAL A 181 -2.87 11.56 -8.89
C VAL A 181 -4.25 12.15 -9.16
N ASP A 182 -5.08 12.22 -8.11
CA ASP A 182 -6.34 12.94 -8.13
C ASP A 182 -6.69 13.40 -6.71
N CYS A 183 -7.43 14.49 -6.60
CA CYS A 183 -7.93 14.98 -5.33
C CYS A 183 -9.17 15.83 -5.55
N GLY A 184 -9.94 16.04 -4.49
CA GLY A 184 -11.15 16.83 -4.56
C GLY A 184 -11.96 16.81 -3.27
N GLU A 185 -13.12 17.43 -3.31
CA GLU A 185 -14.09 17.45 -2.22
C GLU A 185 -15.21 16.44 -2.48
N LEU A 186 -15.63 15.70 -1.44
CA LEU A 186 -16.80 14.83 -1.48
C LEU A 186 -18.02 15.56 -0.94
N LYS A 187 -19.10 15.60 -1.72
CA LYS A 187 -20.38 16.17 -1.29
C LYS A 187 -21.12 15.19 -0.39
N PRO A 188 -22.10 15.67 0.39
CA PRO A 188 -23.00 14.77 1.12
C PRO A 188 -23.57 13.69 0.19
N ASN A 189 -23.61 12.45 0.66
CA ASN A 189 -24.08 11.26 -0.07
C ASN A 189 -23.18 10.73 -1.21
N ASP A 190 -22.04 11.36 -1.50
CA ASP A 190 -21.07 10.77 -2.41
C ASP A 190 -20.57 9.40 -1.89
N ASP A 191 -20.35 8.46 -2.82
CA ASP A 191 -19.65 7.21 -2.53
C ASP A 191 -18.21 7.53 -2.14
N TRP A 192 -17.72 6.94 -1.04
CA TRP A 192 -16.33 7.08 -0.62
C TRP A 192 -15.35 6.67 -1.72
N LYS A 193 -15.77 5.77 -2.64
CA LYS A 193 -14.93 5.26 -3.75
C LYS A 193 -13.58 4.68 -3.28
N ILE A 194 -13.57 4.14 -2.06
CA ILE A 194 -12.42 3.46 -1.43
C ILE A 194 -12.24 2.02 -1.96
N PHE A 195 -13.23 1.51 -2.69
CA PHE A 195 -13.19 0.21 -3.34
C PHE A 195 -12.58 0.34 -4.74
N GLU A 196 -11.76 -0.62 -5.13
CA GLU A 196 -11.23 -0.69 -6.48
C GLU A 196 -12.32 -1.19 -7.43
N LYS A 197 -12.77 -0.34 -8.35
CA LYS A 197 -13.70 -0.72 -9.43
C LYS A 197 -12.91 -1.05 -10.69
N ASP A 198 -12.07 -2.08 -10.58
CA ASP A 198 -11.11 -2.47 -11.61
C ASP A 198 -11.62 -3.55 -12.57
N GLY A 199 -12.91 -3.88 -12.47
CA GLY A 199 -13.57 -4.91 -13.28
C GLY A 199 -13.32 -6.34 -12.80
N THR A 200 -12.56 -6.53 -11.71
CA THR A 200 -12.36 -7.85 -11.10
C THR A 200 -13.44 -8.18 -10.06
N PRO A 201 -13.56 -9.43 -9.59
CA PRO A 201 -14.51 -9.81 -8.53
C PRO A 201 -14.22 -9.18 -7.16
N ASP A 202 -13.06 -8.55 -6.99
CA ASP A 202 -12.66 -7.89 -5.75
C ASP A 202 -13.36 -6.54 -5.59
N ILE A 203 -14.44 -6.55 -4.81
CA ILE A 203 -15.24 -5.36 -4.47
C ILE A 203 -15.01 -4.89 -3.03
N TYR A 204 -13.97 -5.40 -2.36
CA TYR A 204 -13.75 -5.16 -0.93
C TYR A 204 -12.73 -4.03 -0.71
N PRO A 205 -12.74 -3.34 0.44
CA PRO A 205 -11.76 -2.28 0.72
C PRO A 205 -10.33 -2.81 0.72
N ASN A 206 -9.35 -1.95 0.41
CA ASN A 206 -7.94 -2.36 0.46
C ASN A 206 -7.45 -2.64 1.89
N TRP A 207 -8.10 -2.03 2.88
CA TRP A 207 -7.79 -2.10 4.31
C TRP A 207 -9.04 -2.49 5.09
N LEU A 208 -8.90 -3.38 6.05
CA LEU A 208 -10.02 -4.00 6.77
C LEU A 208 -10.74 -3.00 7.67
N GLU A 209 -9.99 -2.06 8.23
CA GLU A 209 -10.45 -0.97 9.10
C GLU A 209 -11.46 -0.06 8.37
N ASP A 210 -11.39 -0.04 7.04
CA ASP A 210 -12.33 0.72 6.21
C ASP A 210 -13.61 -0.06 5.88
N TRP A 211 -13.62 -1.39 6.09
CA TRP A 211 -14.77 -2.26 5.83
C TRP A 211 -15.75 -2.20 6.99
N ASP A 212 -16.87 -1.49 6.80
CA ASP A 212 -17.99 -1.54 7.74
C ASP A 212 -18.86 -2.78 7.48
N TYR A 213 -18.30 -3.94 7.83
CA TYR A 213 -18.96 -5.23 7.62
C TYR A 213 -20.12 -5.47 8.59
N TYR A 214 -20.26 -4.69 9.68
CA TYR A 214 -21.38 -4.82 10.61
C TYR A 214 -22.68 -4.27 10.04
N ASN A 215 -22.60 -3.23 9.22
CA ASN A 215 -23.73 -2.56 8.59
C ASN A 215 -24.00 -3.00 7.14
N ASP A 216 -23.26 -4.00 6.66
CA ASP A 216 -23.41 -4.56 5.31
C ASP A 216 -24.64 -5.48 5.26
N THR A 217 -25.81 -4.87 5.00
CA THR A 217 -27.14 -5.49 5.07
C THR A 217 -27.49 -6.34 3.84
N ASP A 218 -26.67 -6.30 2.78
CA ASP A 218 -26.91 -7.04 1.53
C ASP A 218 -26.48 -8.52 1.59
N ASN A 219 -25.81 -8.97 2.67
CA ASN A 219 -25.39 -10.37 2.83
C ASN A 219 -25.89 -10.95 4.16
N ASP A 220 -26.73 -11.99 4.08
CA ASP A 220 -27.00 -12.91 5.19
C ASP A 220 -25.69 -13.24 5.94
N LYS A 221 -25.65 -12.93 7.24
CA LYS A 221 -24.54 -13.13 8.20
C LYS A 221 -23.16 -13.26 7.55
N ILE A 222 -22.39 -12.16 7.50
CA ILE A 222 -20.94 -12.21 7.29
C ILE A 222 -20.32 -13.07 8.41
N ASP A 223 -20.16 -14.35 8.11
CA ASP A 223 -19.59 -15.35 9.00
C ASP A 223 -18.18 -15.76 8.51
N HIS A 224 -17.51 -16.60 9.29
CA HIS A 224 -16.18 -17.09 8.94
C HIS A 224 -16.16 -17.75 7.55
N LYS A 225 -17.21 -18.50 7.20
CA LYS A 225 -17.30 -19.22 5.92
C LYS A 225 -17.39 -18.26 4.75
N PHE A 226 -18.21 -17.22 4.87
CA PHE A 226 -18.35 -16.18 3.84
C PHE A 226 -17.02 -15.44 3.63
N ILE A 227 -16.34 -15.02 4.69
CA ILE A 227 -15.06 -14.33 4.58
C ILE A 227 -14.03 -15.21 3.87
N ILE A 228 -13.93 -16.49 4.25
CA ILE A 228 -12.96 -17.42 3.68
C ILE A 228 -13.28 -17.72 2.21
N THR A 229 -14.50 -18.12 1.92
CA THR A 229 -14.90 -18.70 0.61
C THR A 229 -15.45 -17.68 -0.39
N LYS A 230 -15.72 -16.43 0.03
CA LYS A 230 -16.22 -15.39 -0.87
C LYS A 230 -15.31 -14.18 -0.88
N VAL A 231 -14.84 -13.71 0.27
CA VAL A 231 -14.05 -12.48 0.33
C VAL A 231 -12.60 -12.75 -0.09
N ILE A 232 -11.88 -13.58 0.66
CA ILE A 232 -10.47 -13.85 0.42
C ILE A 232 -10.26 -14.53 -0.94
N GLU A 233 -11.15 -15.45 -1.31
CA GLU A 233 -11.09 -16.12 -2.62
C GLU A 233 -11.24 -15.15 -3.79
N LYS A 234 -12.22 -14.23 -3.77
CA LYS A 234 -12.38 -13.22 -4.83
C LYS A 234 -11.18 -12.27 -4.93
N ILE A 235 -10.61 -11.87 -3.79
CA ILE A 235 -9.39 -11.05 -3.78
C ILE A 235 -8.22 -11.82 -4.41
N LYS A 236 -8.05 -13.10 -4.06
CA LYS A 236 -7.04 -13.98 -4.67
C LYS A 236 -7.27 -14.14 -6.17
N GLU A 237 -8.51 -14.33 -6.62
CA GLU A 237 -8.89 -14.44 -8.03
C GLU A 237 -8.56 -13.16 -8.82
N SER A 238 -8.79 -11.99 -8.22
CA SER A 238 -8.33 -10.71 -8.78
C SER A 238 -6.80 -10.71 -8.97
N GLY A 239 -6.04 -11.22 -8.00
CA GLY A 239 -4.60 -11.42 -8.15
C GLY A 239 -4.23 -12.36 -9.31
N ASN A 240 -4.99 -13.45 -9.52
CA ASN A 240 -4.78 -14.36 -10.64
C ASN A 240 -5.03 -13.67 -11.98
N TYR A 241 -6.08 -12.85 -12.06
CA TYR A 241 -6.41 -12.06 -13.25
C TYR A 241 -5.27 -11.11 -13.63
N TYR A 242 -4.71 -10.36 -12.67
CA TYR A 242 -3.59 -9.47 -13.00
C TYR A 242 -2.31 -10.23 -13.34
N PHE A 243 -2.08 -11.39 -12.71
CA PHE A 243 -0.92 -12.22 -13.01
C PHE A 243 -0.97 -12.76 -14.45
N SER A 244 -2.13 -13.24 -14.91
CA SER A 244 -2.30 -13.75 -16.28
C SER A 244 -2.13 -12.63 -17.32
N ASN A 245 -2.55 -11.41 -16.99
CA ASN A 245 -2.34 -10.20 -17.79
C ASN A 245 -0.92 -9.60 -17.67
N LYS A 246 0.02 -10.30 -17.03
CA LYS A 246 1.43 -9.86 -16.83
C LYS A 246 1.57 -8.55 -16.03
N ASN A 247 0.52 -8.07 -15.37
CA ASN A 247 0.59 -6.97 -14.42
C ASN A 247 0.99 -7.50 -13.03
N TYR A 248 2.28 -7.81 -12.88
CA TYR A 248 2.81 -8.46 -11.68
C TYR A 248 2.76 -7.56 -10.44
N ILE A 249 2.78 -6.23 -10.61
CA ILE A 249 2.73 -5.29 -9.50
C ILE A 249 1.32 -5.25 -8.91
N THR A 250 0.27 -5.12 -9.72
CA THR A 250 -1.10 -5.20 -9.21
C THR A 250 -1.43 -6.60 -8.69
N ALA A 251 -0.94 -7.67 -9.35
CA ALA A 251 -1.10 -9.03 -8.84
C ALA A 251 -0.50 -9.19 -7.42
N LYS A 252 0.72 -8.67 -7.20
CA LYS A 252 1.35 -8.60 -5.86
C LYS A 252 0.41 -7.94 -4.86
N ARG A 253 -0.10 -6.74 -5.18
CA ARG A 253 -0.97 -5.96 -4.28
C ARG A 253 -2.22 -6.75 -3.90
N LYS A 254 -2.88 -7.42 -4.85
CA LYS A 254 -4.07 -8.26 -4.59
C LYS A 254 -3.75 -9.48 -3.71
N TYR A 255 -2.64 -10.18 -3.94
CA TYR A 255 -2.27 -11.29 -3.05
C TYR A 255 -1.90 -10.82 -1.64
N LEU A 256 -1.21 -9.69 -1.51
CA LEU A 256 -0.93 -9.08 -0.20
C LEU A 256 -2.23 -8.66 0.50
N LYS A 257 -3.21 -8.11 -0.23
CA LYS A 257 -4.56 -7.85 0.28
C LYS A 257 -5.24 -9.13 0.76
N ALA A 258 -5.21 -10.21 -0.02
CA ALA A 258 -5.75 -11.50 0.41
C ALA A 258 -5.08 -12.02 1.69
N LEU A 259 -3.75 -11.85 1.82
CA LEU A 259 -3.01 -12.17 3.04
C LEU A 259 -3.40 -11.31 4.24
N ARG A 260 -3.69 -10.01 4.04
CA ARG A 260 -4.20 -9.14 5.11
C ARG A 260 -5.53 -9.66 5.65
N TYR A 261 -6.47 -9.97 4.77
CA TYR A 261 -7.77 -10.54 5.16
C TYR A 261 -7.62 -11.92 5.82
N TYR A 262 -6.73 -12.77 5.31
CA TYR A 262 -6.37 -14.04 5.95
C TYR A 262 -5.85 -13.85 7.38
N ASN A 263 -4.89 -12.94 7.57
CA ASN A 263 -4.27 -12.72 8.88
C ASN A 263 -5.28 -12.19 9.89
N TRP A 264 -6.25 -11.39 9.44
CA TRP A 264 -7.33 -10.89 10.28
C TRP A 264 -8.25 -12.01 10.74
N ILE A 265 -8.78 -12.82 9.81
CA ILE A 265 -9.66 -13.92 10.21
C ILE A 265 -8.93 -14.97 11.04
N ASN A 266 -7.65 -15.24 10.76
CA ASN A 266 -6.84 -16.19 11.53
C ASN A 266 -6.56 -15.73 12.98
N LYS A 267 -6.76 -14.44 13.30
CA LYS A 267 -6.69 -13.90 14.66
C LYS A 267 -8.04 -13.94 15.38
N MET A 268 -9.15 -14.18 14.68
CA MET A 268 -10.45 -14.30 15.32
C MET A 268 -10.52 -15.57 16.16
N THR A 269 -11.19 -15.48 17.30
CA THR A 269 -11.52 -16.65 18.12
C THR A 269 -12.67 -17.44 17.49
N ASN A 270 -12.75 -18.74 17.77
CA ASN A 270 -13.87 -19.61 17.38
C ASN A 270 -14.05 -19.85 15.87
N ILE A 271 -12.96 -19.91 15.08
CA ILE A 271 -13.03 -20.45 13.72
C ILE A 271 -13.49 -21.93 13.80
N PRO A 272 -14.61 -22.31 13.14
CA PRO A 272 -15.09 -23.69 13.10
C PRO A 272 -14.01 -24.68 12.60
N ASP A 273 -13.94 -25.85 13.21
CA ASP A 273 -12.89 -26.85 12.92
C ASP A 273 -12.90 -27.33 11.47
N ASP A 274 -14.08 -27.40 10.84
CA ASP A 274 -14.26 -27.75 9.43
C ASP A 274 -13.70 -26.67 8.47
N LEU A 275 -13.61 -25.41 8.91
CA LEU A 275 -13.07 -24.31 8.11
C LEU A 275 -11.55 -24.17 8.24
N LYS A 276 -10.92 -24.68 9.30
CA LYS A 276 -9.46 -24.56 9.51
C LYS A 276 -8.63 -25.15 8.36
N PRO A 277 -8.94 -26.36 7.83
CA PRO A 277 -8.21 -26.89 6.67
C PRO A 277 -8.40 -26.04 5.41
N ILE A 278 -9.61 -25.52 5.20
CA ILE A 278 -9.93 -24.65 4.05
C ILE A 278 -9.10 -23.36 4.13
N LEU A 279 -9.07 -22.73 5.30
CA LEU A 279 -8.30 -21.53 5.56
C LEU A 279 -6.79 -21.75 5.34
N SER A 280 -6.25 -22.86 5.84
CA SER A 280 -4.84 -23.24 5.65
C SER A 280 -4.50 -23.48 4.17
N ASN A 281 -5.35 -24.21 3.44
CA ASN A 281 -5.17 -24.45 2.01
C ASN A 281 -5.25 -23.15 1.19
N LEU A 282 -6.14 -22.24 1.58
CA LEU A 282 -6.26 -20.93 0.96
C LEU A 282 -4.99 -20.10 1.16
N LYS A 283 -4.43 -20.09 2.38
CA LYS A 283 -3.15 -19.44 2.67
C LYS A 283 -2.01 -19.99 1.81
N MET A 284 -1.87 -21.31 1.77
CA MET A 284 -0.88 -22.01 0.95
C MET A 284 -1.01 -21.60 -0.52
N SER A 285 -2.24 -21.56 -1.04
CA SER A 285 -2.51 -21.13 -2.42
C SER A 285 -2.09 -19.68 -2.67
N ILE A 286 -2.37 -18.77 -1.73
CA ILE A 286 -1.99 -17.35 -1.86
C ILE A 286 -0.47 -17.20 -1.81
N ASP A 287 0.21 -17.85 -0.86
CA ASP A 287 1.68 -17.81 -0.73
C ASP A 287 2.37 -18.37 -1.97
N LEU A 288 1.86 -19.49 -2.50
CA LEU A 288 2.33 -20.03 -3.76
C LEU A 288 2.13 -18.99 -4.88
N ASN A 289 0.98 -18.36 -5.03
CA ASN A 289 0.80 -17.38 -6.10
C ASN A 289 1.71 -16.15 -5.92
N LEU A 290 1.94 -15.71 -4.68
CA LEU A 290 2.85 -14.61 -4.36
C LEU A 290 4.31 -14.96 -4.69
N THR A 291 4.77 -16.19 -4.43
CA THR A 291 6.13 -16.62 -4.85
C THR A 291 6.29 -16.59 -6.37
N ALA A 292 5.24 -16.93 -7.14
CA ALA A 292 5.28 -16.82 -8.60
C ALA A 292 5.41 -15.36 -9.06
N VAL A 293 4.70 -14.44 -8.41
CA VAL A 293 4.83 -12.99 -8.65
C VAL A 293 6.23 -12.50 -8.31
N TYR A 294 6.77 -12.85 -7.15
CA TYR A 294 8.10 -12.41 -6.72
C TYR A 294 9.23 -12.92 -7.60
N LEU A 295 9.10 -14.13 -8.17
CA LEU A 295 10.03 -14.59 -9.21
C LEU A 295 10.00 -13.67 -10.45
N LYS A 296 8.82 -13.19 -10.86
CA LYS A 296 8.70 -12.24 -11.99
C LYS A 296 9.24 -10.84 -11.66
N LEU A 297 9.25 -10.47 -10.38
CA LEU A 297 9.79 -9.21 -9.88
C LEU A 297 11.25 -9.32 -9.39
N ASN A 298 11.92 -10.45 -9.64
CA ASN A 298 13.30 -10.74 -9.20
C ASN A 298 13.52 -10.59 -7.67
N LYS A 299 12.47 -10.76 -6.86
CA LYS A 299 12.50 -10.69 -5.40
C LYS A 299 12.85 -12.06 -4.80
N TYR A 300 14.03 -12.58 -5.15
CA TYR A 300 14.43 -13.97 -4.87
C TYR A 300 14.49 -14.31 -3.37
N ARG A 301 14.96 -13.39 -2.53
CA ARG A 301 15.02 -13.60 -1.07
C ARG A 301 13.63 -13.77 -0.47
N ASP A 302 12.65 -13.00 -0.94
CA ASP A 302 11.25 -13.11 -0.50
C ASP A 302 10.63 -14.43 -0.94
N VAL A 303 10.95 -14.91 -2.16
CA VAL A 303 10.54 -16.25 -2.63
C VAL A 303 11.06 -17.32 -1.68
N ILE A 304 12.36 -17.30 -1.34
CA ILE A 304 12.97 -18.29 -0.47
C ILE A 304 12.31 -18.30 0.92
N LYS A 305 12.08 -17.10 1.49
CA LYS A 305 11.43 -16.95 2.79
C LYS A 305 10.04 -17.60 2.80
N ILE A 306 9.21 -17.28 1.80
CA ILE A 306 7.84 -17.83 1.71
C ILE A 306 7.88 -19.34 1.44
N CYS A 307 8.74 -19.81 0.54
CA CYS A 307 8.89 -21.23 0.25
C CYS A 307 9.34 -22.03 1.49
N ASN A 308 10.25 -21.51 2.31
CA ASN A 308 10.66 -22.18 3.55
C ASN A 308 9.50 -22.29 4.55
N ASN A 309 8.65 -21.26 4.65
CA ASN A 309 7.44 -21.32 5.48
C ASN A 309 6.42 -22.34 4.98
N ILE A 310 6.28 -22.49 3.66
CA ILE A 310 5.44 -23.56 3.07
C ILE A 310 6.04 -24.93 3.41
N LEU A 311 7.35 -25.10 3.23
CA LEU A 311 8.05 -26.38 3.39
C LEU A 311 8.17 -26.83 4.86
N SER A 312 8.03 -25.92 5.84
CA SER A 312 7.94 -26.31 7.24
C SER A 312 6.61 -27.00 7.57
N ILE A 313 5.56 -26.72 6.78
CA ILE A 313 4.21 -27.32 6.90
C ILE A 313 4.11 -28.55 5.99
N ASP A 314 4.45 -28.41 4.71
CA ASP A 314 4.44 -29.47 3.70
C ASP A 314 5.83 -29.62 3.07
N LYS A 315 6.64 -30.51 3.67
CA LYS A 315 8.04 -30.75 3.26
C LYS A 315 8.19 -31.21 1.81
N ASN A 316 7.14 -31.78 1.22
CA ASN A 316 7.15 -32.37 -0.12
C ASN A 316 6.45 -31.48 -1.16
N ASN A 317 6.13 -30.23 -0.81
CA ASN A 317 5.44 -29.33 -1.72
C ASN A 317 6.28 -29.04 -2.98
N THR A 318 5.95 -29.72 -4.08
CA THR A 318 6.74 -29.68 -5.31
C THR A 318 6.79 -28.27 -5.91
N LYS A 319 5.69 -27.51 -5.83
CA LYS A 319 5.64 -26.12 -6.35
C LYS A 319 6.56 -25.20 -5.54
N ALA A 320 6.58 -25.32 -4.21
CA ALA A 320 7.46 -24.53 -3.36
C ALA A 320 8.93 -24.90 -3.59
N LEU A 321 9.28 -26.19 -3.64
CA LEU A 321 10.65 -26.64 -3.94
C LEU A 321 11.14 -26.12 -5.30
N PHE A 322 10.30 -26.24 -6.33
CA PHE A 322 10.61 -25.77 -7.67
C PHE A 322 10.86 -24.25 -7.71
N ARG A 323 9.98 -23.44 -7.10
CA ARG A 323 10.14 -21.99 -7.06
C ARG A 323 11.31 -21.53 -6.20
N LYS A 324 11.55 -22.20 -5.07
CA LYS A 324 12.73 -21.96 -4.22
C LYS A 324 14.02 -22.21 -5.01
N SER A 325 14.05 -23.28 -5.81
CA SER A 325 15.16 -23.55 -6.70
C SER A 325 15.39 -22.44 -7.73
N GLN A 326 14.32 -21.94 -8.36
CA GLN A 326 14.42 -20.82 -9.31
C GLN A 326 14.97 -19.54 -8.66
N ALA A 327 14.58 -19.28 -7.41
CA ALA A 327 15.11 -18.15 -6.64
C ALA A 327 16.58 -18.33 -6.26
N ASN A 328 16.98 -19.51 -5.79
CA ASN A 328 18.38 -19.85 -5.53
C ASN A 328 19.23 -19.72 -6.80
N PHE A 329 18.71 -20.19 -7.94
CA PHE A 329 19.37 -20.01 -9.24
C PHE A 329 19.56 -18.52 -9.57
N GLY A 330 18.54 -17.67 -9.36
CA GLY A 330 18.62 -16.24 -9.56
C GLY A 330 19.60 -15.50 -8.63
N LEU A 331 19.95 -16.11 -7.50
CA LEU A 331 20.99 -15.64 -6.57
C LEU A 331 22.37 -16.26 -6.83
N ASN A 332 22.53 -17.03 -7.91
CA ASN A 332 23.74 -17.80 -8.23
C ASN A 332 24.08 -18.92 -7.23
N GLU A 333 23.11 -19.32 -6.39
CA GLU A 333 23.24 -20.41 -5.42
C GLU A 333 22.92 -21.77 -6.08
N TYR A 334 23.69 -22.14 -7.11
CA TYR A 334 23.37 -23.26 -8.00
C TYR A 334 23.30 -24.63 -7.29
N ASN A 335 24.14 -24.84 -6.28
CA ASN A 335 24.13 -26.09 -5.51
C ASN A 335 22.84 -26.23 -4.69
N LEU A 336 22.38 -25.14 -4.06
CA LEU A 336 21.10 -25.11 -3.34
C LEU A 336 19.93 -25.30 -4.31
N SER A 337 19.98 -24.64 -5.47
CA SER A 337 19.01 -24.81 -6.55
C SER A 337 18.88 -26.27 -7.01
N LEU A 338 20.00 -26.97 -7.21
CA LEU A 338 20.02 -28.38 -7.61
C LEU A 338 19.46 -29.28 -6.50
N ALA A 339 19.83 -29.05 -5.24
CA ALA A 339 19.35 -29.83 -4.10
C ALA A 339 17.82 -29.73 -3.94
N ASP A 340 17.25 -28.53 -4.13
CA ASP A 340 15.80 -28.33 -4.10
C ASP A 340 15.08 -29.03 -5.26
N LEU A 341 15.64 -29.02 -6.47
CA LEU A 341 15.06 -29.71 -7.62
C LEU A 341 15.12 -31.23 -7.49
N GLN A 342 16.20 -31.77 -6.92
CA GLN A 342 16.31 -33.20 -6.64
C GLN A 342 15.20 -33.64 -5.68
N LYS A 343 14.95 -32.87 -4.62
CA LYS A 343 13.81 -33.09 -3.71
C LYS A 343 12.48 -32.99 -4.46
N ALA A 344 12.29 -31.97 -5.31
CA ALA A 344 11.07 -31.83 -6.11
C ALA A 344 10.84 -33.04 -7.04
N ASN A 345 11.89 -33.57 -7.67
CA ASN A 345 11.82 -34.73 -8.54
C ASN A 345 11.53 -36.04 -7.78
N LEU A 346 11.99 -36.15 -6.53
CA LEU A 346 11.61 -37.28 -5.66
C LEU A 346 10.11 -37.22 -5.31
N SER A 347 9.56 -36.03 -5.06
CA SER A 347 8.13 -35.85 -4.75
C SER A 347 7.22 -35.96 -5.97
N SER A 348 7.70 -35.57 -7.16
CA SER A 348 6.97 -35.67 -8.43
C SER A 348 7.87 -36.22 -9.53
N PRO A 349 8.10 -37.55 -9.56
CA PRO A 349 8.93 -38.18 -10.58
C PRO A 349 8.36 -37.94 -11.98
N ASN A 350 9.23 -37.82 -12.98
CA ASN A 350 8.87 -37.61 -14.39
C ASN A 350 8.20 -36.27 -14.72
N ASN A 351 8.21 -35.29 -13.82
CA ASN A 351 7.73 -33.95 -14.14
C ASN A 351 8.68 -33.28 -15.17
N PRO A 352 8.20 -32.97 -16.39
CA PRO A 352 9.07 -32.47 -17.46
C PRO A 352 9.67 -31.09 -17.14
N ASP A 353 8.96 -30.26 -16.37
CA ASP A 353 9.46 -28.95 -15.97
C ASP A 353 10.62 -29.07 -14.99
N VAL A 354 10.50 -29.96 -14.00
CA VAL A 354 11.55 -30.22 -13.01
C VAL A 354 12.79 -30.81 -13.68
N ILE A 355 12.60 -31.80 -14.56
CA ILE A 355 13.71 -32.45 -15.27
C ILE A 355 14.48 -31.44 -16.14
N ARG A 356 13.75 -30.60 -16.89
CA ARG A 356 14.34 -29.56 -17.72
C ARG A 356 15.13 -28.54 -16.90
N GLU A 357 14.59 -28.10 -15.77
CA GLU A 357 15.29 -27.15 -14.90
C GLU A 357 16.54 -27.80 -14.27
N ILE A 358 16.49 -29.07 -13.87
CA ILE A 358 17.68 -29.81 -13.39
C ILE A 358 18.80 -29.77 -14.43
N GLN A 359 18.50 -30.05 -15.69
CA GLN A 359 19.51 -30.04 -16.75
C GLN A 359 20.08 -28.65 -16.98
N LYS A 360 19.24 -27.61 -16.96
CA LYS A 360 19.69 -26.22 -17.04
C LYS A 360 20.66 -25.87 -15.90
N VAL A 361 20.33 -26.22 -14.65
CA VAL A 361 21.19 -25.95 -13.49
C VAL A 361 22.52 -26.70 -13.61
N LYS A 362 22.49 -27.99 -13.95
CA LYS A 362 23.71 -28.81 -14.15
C LYS A 362 24.64 -28.24 -15.22
N ASN A 363 24.07 -27.82 -16.36
CA ASN A 363 24.85 -27.20 -17.44
C ASN A 363 25.48 -25.87 -16.99
N THR A 364 24.75 -25.08 -16.20
CA THR A 364 25.25 -23.80 -15.65
C THR A 364 26.41 -24.04 -14.69
N ILE A 365 26.28 -25.00 -13.76
CA ILE A 365 27.36 -25.39 -12.84
C ILE A 365 28.61 -25.83 -13.61
N LYS A 366 28.44 -26.68 -14.63
CA LYS A 366 29.56 -27.13 -15.47
C LYS A 366 30.25 -25.97 -16.17
N SER A 367 29.47 -25.03 -16.71
CA SER A 367 30.02 -23.82 -17.36
C SER A 367 30.79 -22.95 -16.38
N TYR A 368 30.24 -22.74 -15.17
CA TYR A 368 30.88 -21.94 -14.12
C TYR A 368 32.24 -22.52 -13.71
N LEU A 369 32.29 -23.82 -13.42
CA LEU A 369 33.53 -24.52 -13.04
C LEU A 369 34.60 -24.47 -14.15
N ASN A 370 34.19 -24.52 -15.42
CA ASN A 370 35.13 -24.37 -16.53
C ASN A 370 35.75 -22.97 -16.57
N VAL A 371 34.96 -21.91 -16.37
CA VAL A 371 35.46 -20.53 -16.33
C VAL A 371 36.42 -20.32 -15.16
N GLU A 372 36.08 -20.85 -13.99
CA GLU A 372 36.91 -20.78 -12.80
C GLU A 372 38.27 -21.48 -13.03
N LYS A 373 38.25 -22.67 -13.63
CA LYS A 373 39.47 -23.41 -14.00
C LYS A 373 40.37 -22.63 -14.97
N GLU A 374 39.80 -21.98 -15.99
CA GLU A 374 40.57 -21.17 -16.93
C GLU A 374 41.11 -19.87 -16.30
N SER A 375 40.37 -19.27 -15.37
CA SER A 375 40.85 -18.11 -14.61
C SER A 375 42.01 -18.47 -13.68
N TYR A 376 41.95 -19.60 -12.97
CA TYR A 376 43.07 -20.07 -12.16
C TYR A 376 44.32 -20.35 -12.99
N LYS A 377 44.17 -20.99 -14.16
CA LYS A 377 45.30 -21.21 -15.08
C LYS A 377 46.01 -19.91 -15.46
N ARG A 378 45.26 -18.82 -15.69
CA ARG A 378 45.81 -17.50 -16.03
C ARG A 378 46.44 -16.76 -14.85
N MET A 379 46.09 -17.09 -13.61
CA MET A 379 46.66 -16.45 -12.41
C MET A 379 48.01 -17.06 -12.01
N PHE A 380 48.31 -18.29 -12.44
CA PHE A 380 49.54 -19.03 -12.10
C PHE A 380 50.45 -19.29 -13.32
N MET A 381 50.15 -18.66 -14.45
CA MET A 381 51.06 -18.48 -15.60
C MET A 381 51.49 -17.03 -15.64
#